data_AF-A0A9D4RWW2-F1
#
_entry.id   AF-A0A9D4RWW2-F1
#
_cell.length_a   1.000
_cell.length_b   1.000
_cell.length_c   1.000
_cell.angle_alpha   90.00
_cell.angle_beta   90.00
_cell.angle_gamma   90.00
#
_symmetry.space_group_name_H-M   'P 1'
#
loop_
_entity.id
_entity.type
_entity.pdbx_description
1 polymer ?
#
loop_
_entity_poly.entity_id
_entity_poly.type
_entity_poly.pdbx_seq_one_letter_code
_entity_poly.pdbx_strand_id
1 'polypeptide(L)'
;MYGWMDGWMDGWMDGWMNEWMDGWMDGWMDGWMDGWMDGWMDGWMDGWMDGWMDGWMDGWMDGWMDGWREGGIEGWMEGQTNERMDARMHTRTHE
;
A
#
# COMPACT_ATOMS: atom_id res chain seq x y z
N MET A 1 -15.12 -6.48 -68.22
CA MET A 1 -16.03 -5.61 -67.45
C MET A 1 -16.37 -6.18 -66.08
N TYR A 2 -16.35 -7.52 -65.85
CA TYR A 2 -16.68 -8.10 -64.54
C TYR A 2 -15.58 -7.97 -63.47
N GLY A 3 -14.30 -8.12 -63.84
CA GLY A 3 -13.20 -8.09 -62.85
C GLY A 3 -12.91 -6.74 -62.17
N TRP A 4 -13.47 -5.62 -62.65
CA TRP A 4 -13.33 -4.32 -61.96
C TRP A 4 -14.30 -4.22 -60.79
N MET A 5 -15.56 -4.63 -60.97
CA MET A 5 -16.56 -4.60 -59.89
C MET A 5 -16.19 -5.58 -58.78
N ASP A 6 -15.72 -6.77 -59.14
CA ASP A 6 -15.28 -7.78 -58.17
C ASP A 6 -14.08 -7.27 -57.36
N GLY A 7 -13.03 -6.77 -58.01
CA GLY A 7 -11.85 -6.26 -57.30
C GLY A 7 -12.11 -5.02 -56.45
N TRP A 8 -13.11 -4.20 -56.80
CA TRP A 8 -13.50 -3.04 -55.99
C TRP A 8 -14.36 -3.45 -54.78
N MET A 9 -15.28 -4.40 -54.93
CA MET A 9 -16.05 -4.95 -53.82
C MET A 9 -15.17 -5.72 -52.83
N ASP A 10 -14.25 -6.56 -53.34
CA ASP A 10 -13.33 -7.33 -52.52
C ASP A 10 -12.39 -6.42 -51.73
N GLY A 11 -11.76 -5.43 -52.38
CA GLY A 11 -10.86 -4.50 -51.70
C GLY A 11 -11.56 -3.61 -50.66
N TRP A 12 -12.83 -3.27 -50.89
CA TRP A 12 -13.60 -2.46 -49.94
C TRP A 12 -14.12 -3.28 -48.75
N MET A 13 -14.57 -4.52 -48.99
CA MET A 13 -14.94 -5.45 -47.91
C MET A 13 -13.74 -5.85 -47.07
N ASP A 14 -12.62 -6.20 -47.69
CA ASP A 14 -11.40 -6.61 -46.98
C ASP A 14 -10.82 -5.44 -46.18
N GLY A 15 -10.76 -4.24 -46.76
CA GLY A 15 -10.29 -3.05 -46.06
C GLY A 15 -11.14 -2.72 -44.84
N TRP A 16 -12.46 -2.65 -45.03
CA TRP A 16 -13.38 -2.30 -43.95
C TRP A 16 -13.44 -3.38 -42.86
N MET A 17 -13.40 -4.67 -43.22
CA MET A 17 -13.47 -5.77 -42.27
C MET A 17 -12.18 -5.90 -41.45
N ASN A 18 -11.01 -5.72 -42.06
CA ASN A 18 -9.74 -5.72 -41.34
C ASN A 18 -9.65 -4.52 -40.39
N GLU A 19 -9.95 -3.32 -40.87
CA GLU A 19 -9.81 -2.10 -40.06
C GLU A 19 -10.81 -2.06 -38.89
N TRP A 20 -12.00 -2.65 -39.07
CA TRP A 20 -12.97 -2.79 -38.00
C TRP A 20 -12.63 -3.93 -37.02
N MET A 21 -12.15 -5.08 -37.50
CA MET A 21 -11.69 -6.17 -36.62
C MET A 21 -10.45 -5.78 -35.83
N ASP A 22 -9.46 -5.18 -36.47
CA ASP A 22 -8.20 -4.77 -35.85
C ASP A 22 -8.46 -3.66 -34.83
N GLY A 23 -9.19 -2.60 -35.21
CA GLY A 23 -9.48 -1.51 -34.29
C GLY A 23 -10.36 -1.92 -33.10
N TRP A 24 -11.27 -2.88 -33.29
CA TRP A 24 -12.09 -3.41 -32.20
C TRP A 24 -11.33 -4.40 -31.31
N MET A 25 -10.51 -5.29 -31.89
CA MET A 25 -9.64 -6.18 -31.12
C MET A 25 -8.62 -5.39 -30.33
N ASP A 26 -7.89 -4.47 -30.95
CA ASP A 26 -6.86 -3.66 -30.29
C ASP A 26 -7.49 -2.79 -29.20
N GLY A 27 -8.55 -2.04 -29.51
CA GLY A 27 -9.17 -1.15 -28.53
C GLY A 27 -9.82 -1.87 -27.35
N TRP A 28 -10.40 -3.05 -27.58
CA TRP A 28 -10.99 -3.85 -26.50
C TRP A 28 -9.94 -4.59 -25.69
N MET A 29 -8.92 -5.13 -26.34
CA MET A 29 -7.84 -5.87 -25.71
C MET A 29 -6.95 -4.93 -24.89
N ASP A 30 -6.53 -3.79 -25.46
CA ASP A 30 -5.75 -2.77 -24.74
C ASP A 30 -6.57 -2.15 -23.60
N GLY A 31 -7.80 -1.71 -23.86
CA GLY A 31 -8.62 -1.06 -22.83
C GLY A 31 -8.99 -1.98 -21.67
N TRP A 32 -9.22 -3.27 -21.94
CA TRP A 32 -9.50 -4.25 -20.88
C TRP A 32 -8.24 -4.69 -20.16
N MET A 33 -7.13 -4.89 -20.87
CA MET A 33 -5.87 -5.32 -20.30
C MET A 33 -5.25 -4.21 -19.45
N ASP A 34 -5.19 -2.97 -19.95
CA ASP A 34 -4.70 -1.80 -19.20
C ASP A 34 -5.62 -1.51 -18.00
N GLY A 35 -6.93 -1.41 -18.20
CA GLY A 35 -7.85 -1.08 -17.11
C GLY A 35 -7.90 -2.11 -15.99
N TRP A 36 -7.76 -3.39 -16.32
CA TRP A 36 -7.73 -4.46 -15.32
C TRP A 36 -6.36 -4.60 -14.67
N MET A 37 -5.27 -4.46 -15.44
CA MET A 37 -3.92 -4.57 -14.92
C MET A 37 -3.56 -3.37 -14.05
N ASP A 38 -3.83 -2.14 -14.50
CA ASP A 38 -3.58 -0.92 -13.72
C ASP A 38 -4.49 -0.87 -12.48
N GLY A 39 -5.80 -1.08 -12.66
CA GLY A 39 -6.75 -0.99 -11.53
C GLY A 39 -6.52 -2.04 -10.44
N TRP A 40 -6.09 -3.24 -10.82
CA TRP A 40 -5.78 -4.30 -9.86
C TRP A 40 -4.40 -4.13 -9.24
N MET A 41 -3.40 -3.74 -10.04
CA MET A 41 -2.03 -3.57 -9.58
C MET A 41 -1.90 -2.34 -8.68
N ASP A 42 -2.47 -1.19 -9.08
CA ASP A 42 -2.48 0.03 -8.26
C ASP A 42 -3.31 -0.17 -6.99
N GLY A 43 -4.55 -0.67 -7.12
CA GLY A 43 -5.43 -0.84 -5.97
C GLY A 43 -4.92 -1.83 -4.93
N TRP A 44 -4.22 -2.89 -5.36
CA TRP A 44 -3.63 -3.86 -4.45
C TRP A 44 -2.31 -3.38 -3.87
N MET A 45 -1.47 -2.73 -4.68
CA MET A 45 -0.16 -2.22 -4.25
C MET A 45 -0.33 -1.04 -3.30
N ASP A 46 -1.18 -0.06 -3.62
CA ASP A 46 -1.46 1.08 -2.75
C ASP A 46 -2.16 0.63 -1.45
N GLY A 47 -3.22 -0.16 -1.56
CA GLY A 47 -3.99 -0.59 -0.38
C GLY A 47 -3.19 -1.48 0.58
N TRP A 48 -2.30 -2.32 0.05
CA TRP A 48 -1.44 -3.16 0.88
C TRP A 48 -0.25 -2.39 1.45
N MET A 49 0.38 -1.52 0.64
CA MET A 49 1.55 -0.76 1.06
C MET A 49 1.17 0.32 2.07
N ASP A 50 0.10 1.08 1.84
CA ASP A 50 -0.41 2.08 2.80
C ASP A 50 -0.90 1.39 4.08
N GLY A 51 -1.75 0.38 3.97
CA GLY A 51 -2.32 -0.28 5.15
C GLY A 51 -1.28 -1.00 6.03
N TRP A 52 -0.25 -1.58 5.42
CA TRP A 52 0.83 -2.24 6.16
C TRP A 52 1.83 -1.22 6.72
N MET A 53 2.20 -0.21 5.95
CA MET A 53 3.17 0.80 6.37
C MET A 53 2.59 1.70 7.47
N ASP A 54 1.36 2.18 7.33
CA ASP A 54 0.69 2.99 8.35
C ASP A 54 0.44 2.15 9.62
N GLY A 55 -0.15 0.95 9.48
CA GLY A 55 -0.46 0.12 10.64
C GLY A 55 0.77 -0.36 11.42
N TRP A 56 1.87 -0.65 10.73
CA TRP A 56 3.12 -1.04 11.38
C TRP A 56 3.85 0.16 11.99
N MET A 57 3.89 1.29 11.28
CA MET A 57 4.60 2.48 11.74
C MET A 57 3.88 3.14 12.91
N ASP A 58 2.56 3.27 12.85
CA ASP A 58 1.74 3.79 13.96
C ASP A 58 1.81 2.85 15.17
N GLY A 59 1.58 1.55 14.97
CA GLY A 59 1.59 0.58 16.07
C GLY A 59 2.96 0.44 16.77
N TRP A 60 4.05 0.53 16.01
CA TRP A 60 5.40 0.49 16.58
C TRP A 60 5.78 1.80 17.26
N MET A 61 5.42 2.94 16.67
CA MET A 61 5.76 4.26 17.20
C MET A 61 4.95 4.57 18.47
N ASP A 62 3.66 4.25 18.48
CA ASP A 62 2.79 4.37 19.65
C ASP A 62 3.21 3.40 20.76
N GLY A 63 3.41 2.12 20.44
CA GLY A 63 3.85 1.13 21.43
C GLY A 63 5.22 1.43 22.04
N TRP A 64 6.14 2.00 21.26
CA TRP A 64 7.45 2.41 21.77
C TRP A 64 7.36 3.69 22.59
N MET A 65 6.59 4.71 22.16
CA MET A 65 6.38 5.93 22.94
C MET A 65 5.69 5.64 24.27
N ASP A 66 4.64 4.83 24.27
CA ASP A 66 3.89 4.47 25.47
C ASP A 66 4.74 3.65 26.43
N GLY A 67 5.48 2.65 25.92
CA GLY A 67 6.40 1.85 26.72
C GLY A 67 7.54 2.66 27.34
N TRP A 68 8.06 3.68 26.64
CA TRP A 68 9.09 4.57 27.18
C TRP A 68 8.53 5.56 28.20
N ARG A 69 7.32 6.07 27.95
CA ARG A 69 6.68 7.09 28.77
C ARG A 69 6.14 6.51 30.08
N GLU A 70 5.50 5.34 30.04
CA GLU A 70 5.03 4.65 31.26
C GLU A 70 6.20 3.94 31.93
N GLY A 71 6.87 3.00 31.25
CA GLY A 71 7.89 2.16 31.88
C GLY A 71 9.17 2.90 32.28
N GLY A 72 9.60 3.89 31.49
CA GLY A 72 10.87 4.60 31.71
C GLY A 72 10.77 5.73 32.73
N ILE A 73 9.70 6.54 32.67
CA ILE A 73 9.54 7.70 33.56
C ILE A 73 9.03 7.25 34.94
N GLU A 74 8.06 6.35 34.99
CA GLU A 74 7.53 5.85 36.26
C GLU A 74 8.56 4.97 36.96
N GLY A 75 9.21 4.05 36.23
CA GLY A 75 10.26 3.19 36.80
C GLY A 75 11.47 3.98 37.32
N TRP A 76 11.86 5.07 36.63
CA TRP A 76 12.95 5.93 37.08
C TRP A 76 12.58 6.81 38.27
N MET A 77 11.37 7.38 38.28
CA MET A 77 10.86 8.12 39.45
C MET A 77 10.73 7.22 40.67
N GLU A 78 10.14 6.03 40.50
CA GLU A 78 9.88 5.08 41.58
C GLU A 78 11.20 4.53 42.16
N GLY A 79 12.18 4.23 41.30
CA GLY A 79 13.53 3.83 41.71
C GLY A 79 14.26 4.90 42.53
N GLN A 80 14.24 6.15 42.06
CA GLN A 80 14.83 7.28 42.78
C GLN A 80 14.16 7.55 44.13
N THR A 81 12.83 7.41 44.21
CA THR A 81 12.11 7.59 45.47
C THR A 81 12.38 6.45 46.45
N ASN A 82 12.43 5.20 45.98
CA ASN A 82 12.68 4.04 46.83
C ASN A 82 14.11 4.04 47.38
N GLU A 83 15.12 4.32 46.55
CA GLU A 83 16.51 4.42 47.01
C GLU A 83 16.71 5.56 48.04
N ARG A 84 16.06 6.71 47.83
CA ARG A 84 16.10 7.81 48.80
C ARG A 84 15.38 7.47 50.11
N MET A 85 14.27 6.74 50.06
CA MET A 85 13.57 6.31 51.25
C MET A 85 14.40 5.27 52.03
N ASP A 86 15.01 4.31 51.33
CA ASP A 86 15.87 3.28 51.94
C ASP A 86 17.11 3.88 52.60
N ALA A 87 17.82 4.80 51.92
CA ALA A 87 18.99 5.48 52.48
C ALA A 87 18.65 6.27 53.76
N ARG A 88 17.44 6.84 53.83
CA ARG A 88 16.95 7.64 54.96
C ARG A 88 16.46 6.79 56.13
N MET A 89 15.96 5.59 55.85
CA MET A 89 15.60 4.60 56.87
C MET A 89 16.85 3.97 57.46
N HIS A 90 17.83 3.61 56.62
CA HIS A 90 19.04 2.94 57.07
C HIS A 90 19.93 3.83 57.96
N THR A 91 19.94 5.14 57.72
CA THR A 91 20.64 6.13 58.56
C THR A 91 19.95 6.38 59.91
N ARG A 92 18.62 6.25 60.01
CA ARG A 92 17.89 6.36 61.29
C ARG A 92 17.97 5.12 62.15
N THR A 93 18.21 3.95 61.56
CA THR A 93 18.33 2.68 62.30
C THR A 93 19.73 2.47 62.90
N HIS A 94 20.69 3.31 62.55
CA HIS A 94 22.08 3.24 63.01
C HIS A 94 22.47 4.35 64.03
N GLU A 95 21.50 5.16 64.47
CA GLU A 95 21.58 6.03 65.65
C GLU A 95 20.82 5.40 66.83
#